data_AF-A0A7C1M5J4-F1
#
_entry.id   AF-A0A7C1M5J4-F1
#
_cell.length_a   1.000
_cell.length_b   1.000
_cell.length_c   1.000
_cell.angle_alpha   90.00
_cell.angle_beta   90.00
_cell.angle_gamma   90.00
#
_symmetry.space_group_name_H-M   'P 1'
#
loop_
_entity.id
_entity.type
_entity.pdbx_description
1 polymer ?
#
loop_
_entity_poly.entity_id
_entity_poly.type
_entity_poly.pdbx_seq_one_letter_code
_entity_poly.pdbx_strand_id
1 'polypeptide(L)' 'MMVDPKPLEYYKNLTSGGEFSVNLRQDEACVALKVHDYGVDTLDDEEKQALYSLIGKLKDEIWP' A
#
# COMPACT_ATOMS: atom_id res chain seq x y z
N MET A 1 17.24 11.34 14.24
CA MET A 1 16.79 12.00 13.00
C MET A 1 15.38 11.52 12.73
N MET A 2 14.37 12.39 12.82
CA MET A 2 13.07 12.08 12.22
C MET A 2 13.28 12.16 10.71
N VAL A 3 13.04 11.06 10.00
CA VAL A 3 13.08 11.07 8.54
C VAL A 3 11.76 11.66 8.10
N ASP A 4 11.77 12.92 7.68
CA ASP A 4 10.59 13.51 7.07
C ASP A 4 10.17 12.70 5.84
N PRO A 5 8.87 12.40 5.68
CA PRO A 5 8.38 11.67 4.53
C PRO A 5 8.74 12.42 3.24
N LYS A 6 9.26 11.68 2.25
CA LYS A 6 9.59 12.28 0.95
C LYS A 6 8.29 12.72 0.25
N PRO A 7 8.31 13.83 -0.51
CA PRO A 7 7.15 14.25 -1.29
C PRO A 7 6.80 13.21 -2.36
N LEU A 8 5.55 13.17 -2.80
CA LEU A 8 5.07 12.22 -3.83
C LEU A 8 5.90 12.27 -5.13
N GLU A 9 6.37 13.46 -5.52
CA GLU A 9 7.23 13.66 -6.69
C GLU A 9 8.52 12.84 -6.65
N TYR A 10 9.07 12.57 -5.45
CA TYR A 10 10.23 11.70 -5.31
C TYR A 10 9.92 10.28 -5.81
N TYR A 11 8.75 9.75 -5.47
CA TYR A 11 8.34 8.39 -5.84
C TYR A 11 7.94 8.26 -7.31
N LYS A 12 7.43 9.33 -7.94
CA LYS A 12 7.16 9.32 -9.40
C LYS A 12 8.40 9.02 -10.23
N ASN A 13 9.58 9.42 -9.76
CA ASN A 13 10.85 9.12 -10.42
C ASN A 13 11.35 7.69 -10.18
N LEU A 14 10.73 6.95 -9.26
CA LEU A 14 11.07 5.55 -8.92
C LEU A 14 10.12 4.54 -9.57
N THR A 15 8.91 4.96 -9.94
CA THR A 15 7.89 4.08 -10.53
C THR A 15 7.85 4.23 -12.05
N SER A 16 7.67 3.14 -12.78
CA SER A 16 7.63 3.15 -14.26
C SER A 16 6.38 3.82 -14.86
N GLY A 17 5.37 4.12 -14.04
CA GLY A 17 4.06 4.62 -14.51
C GLY A 17 3.28 3.58 -15.31
N GLY A 18 2.04 3.88 -15.68
CA GLY A 18 1.17 2.97 -16.45
C GLY A 18 0.08 2.30 -15.62
N GLU A 19 -0.53 1.25 -16.20
CA GLU A 19 -1.59 0.46 -15.56
C GLU A 19 -1.01 -0.80 -14.95
N PHE A 20 -1.33 -1.05 -13.69
CA PHE A 20 -0.93 -2.24 -12.93
C PHE A 20 -2.15 -2.90 -12.32
N SER A 21 -2.11 -4.22 -12.18
CA SER A 21 -3.21 -5.01 -11.61
C SER A 21 -2.65 -6.07 -10.67
N VAL A 22 -3.28 -6.23 -9.51
CA VAL A 22 -2.91 -7.25 -8.52
C VAL A 22 -4.12 -8.06 -8.12
N ASN A 23 -3.92 -9.35 -7.85
CA ASN A 23 -4.98 -10.21 -7.33
C ASN A 23 -5.01 -10.14 -5.81
N LEU A 24 -6.16 -9.77 -5.27
CA LEU A 24 -6.38 -9.63 -3.83
C LEU A 24 -7.10 -10.84 -3.25
N ARG A 25 -6.66 -11.24 -2.07
CA ARG A 25 -7.43 -12.11 -1.20
C ARG A 25 -8.53 -11.28 -0.50
N GLN A 26 -9.52 -11.96 0.06
CA GLN A 26 -10.67 -11.28 0.67
C GLN A 26 -10.26 -10.36 1.84
N ASP A 27 -9.33 -10.80 2.68
CA ASP A 27 -8.73 -10.03 3.77
C ASP A 27 -8.07 -8.75 3.27
N GLU A 28 -7.27 -8.84 2.20
CA GLU A 28 -6.60 -7.69 1.58
C GLU A 28 -7.60 -6.69 1.00
N ALA A 29 -8.66 -7.18 0.36
CA ALA A 29 -9.73 -6.33 -0.17
C ALA A 29 -10.53 -5.63 0.96
N CYS A 30 -10.85 -6.34 2.03
CA CYS A 30 -11.53 -5.79 3.20
C CYS A 30 -10.69 -4.70 3.89
N VAL A 31 -9.40 -4.95 4.06
CA VAL A 31 -8.48 -3.98 4.68
C VAL A 31 -8.31 -2.73 3.82
N ALA A 32 -8.26 -2.85 2.49
CA ALA A 32 -8.23 -1.69 1.60
C ALA A 32 -9.43 -0.76 1.83
N LEU A 33 -10.63 -1.33 1.99
CA LEU A 33 -11.85 -0.57 2.29
C LEU A 33 -11.81 0.03 3.70
N LYS A 34 -11.44 -0.76 4.71
CA LYS A 34 -11.39 -0.28 6.10
C LYS A 34 -10.39 0.87 6.28
N VAL A 35 -9.22 0.80 5.65
CA VAL A 35 -8.22 1.89 5.65
C VAL A 35 -8.78 3.15 5.00
N HIS A 36 -9.51 3.01 3.89
CA HIS A 36 -10.14 4.15 3.25
C HIS A 36 -11.20 4.80 4.15
N ASP A 37 -12.01 4.01 4.83
CA ASP A 37 -13.15 4.50 5.62
C ASP A 37 -12.73 5.06 6.99
N TYR A 38 -11.75 4.44 7.64
CA TYR A 38 -11.41 4.71 9.04
C TYR A 38 -9.94 5.10 9.27
N GLY A 39 -9.08 4.98 8.26
CA GLY A 39 -7.64 5.24 8.37
C GLY A 39 -6.85 4.04 8.91
N VAL A 40 -5.53 4.06 8.63
CA VAL A 40 -4.60 2.96 8.94
C VAL A 40 -4.43 2.72 10.46
N ASP A 41 -4.64 3.75 11.28
CA ASP A 41 -4.47 3.66 12.73
C ASP A 41 -5.52 2.76 13.41
N THR A 42 -6.59 2.43 12.70
CA THR A 42 -7.69 1.57 13.21
C THR A 42 -7.47 0.08 12.96
N LEU A 43 -6.36 -0.28 12.32
CA LEU A 43 -6.03 -1.67 12.04
C LEU A 43 -5.37 -2.34 13.25
N ASP A 44 -5.78 -3.57 13.54
CA ASP A 44 -5.04 -4.46 14.42
C ASP A 44 -3.80 -5.07 13.73
N ASP A 45 -3.05 -5.92 14.42
CA ASP A 45 -1.79 -6.48 13.89
C ASP A 45 -2.01 -7.47 12.74
N GLU A 46 -3.12 -8.20 12.74
CA GLU A 46 -3.47 -9.13 11.64
C GLU A 46 -3.89 -8.34 10.40
N GLU A 47 -4.72 -7.32 10.60
CA GLU A 47 -5.17 -6.43 9.54
C GLU A 47 -4.01 -5.61 8.94
N LYS A 48 -3.08 -5.15 9.77
CA LYS A 48 -1.84 -4.52 9.29
C LYS A 48 -1.04 -5.47 8.42
N GLN A 49 -0.99 -6.75 8.79
CA GLN A 49 -0.26 -7.71 7.99
C GLN A 49 -0.92 -7.97 6.63
N ALA A 50 -2.26 -7.97 6.57
CA ALA A 50 -2.98 -7.99 5.30
C ALA A 50 -2.72 -6.72 4.47
N LEU A 51 -2.68 -5.53 5.10
CA LEU A 51 -2.31 -4.28 4.43
C LEU A 51 -0.88 -4.34 3.86
N TYR A 52 0.09 -4.84 4.63
CA TYR A 52 1.47 -4.96 4.18
C TYR A 52 1.62 -5.97 3.04
N SER A 53 0.86 -7.08 3.07
CA SER A 53 0.80 -8.02 1.95
C SER A 53 0.27 -7.35 0.67
N LEU A 54 -0.84 -6.61 0.78
CA LEU A 54 -1.41 -5.82 -0.31
C LEU A 54 -0.39 -4.81 -0.89
N ILE A 55 0.25 -4.02 -0.04
CA ILE A 55 1.25 -3.02 -0.44
C ILE A 55 2.47 -3.71 -1.08
N GLY A 56 2.89 -4.86 -0.55
CA GLY A 56 3.98 -5.66 -1.12
C GLY A 56 3.70 -6.06 -2.56
N LYS A 57 2.51 -6.61 -2.83
CA LYS A 57 2.09 -6.97 -4.19
C LYS A 57 2.11 -5.78 -5.14
N LEU A 58 1.59 -4.63 -4.71
CA LEU A 58 1.63 -3.41 -5.52
C LEU A 58 3.06 -2.95 -5.77
N LYS A 59 3.91 -2.99 -4.74
CA LYS A 59 5.32 -2.61 -4.85
C LYS A 59 6.05 -3.47 -5.88
N ASP A 60 5.84 -4.78 -5.86
CA ASP A 60 6.45 -5.71 -6.81
C ASP A 60 6.07 -5.42 -8.27
N GLU A 61 4.87 -4.87 -8.50
CA GLU A 61 4.40 -4.49 -9.84
C GLU A 61 4.90 -3.10 -10.27
N ILE A 62 4.91 -2.11 -9.37
CA ILE A 62 5.20 -0.70 -9.73
C ILE A 62 6.68 -0.32 -9.64
N TRP A 63 7.49 -1.10 -8.92
CA TRP A 63 8.92 -0.85 -8.71
C TRP A 63 9.75 -1.70 -9.70
N PRO A 64 10.55 -1.10 -10.60
CA PRO A 64 11.35 -1.81 -11.60
C PRO A 64 12.58 -2.57 -11.06
#